data_AF-Q2C8R9-F1
#
_entry.id   AF-Q2C8R9-F1
#
_cell.length_a   1.000
_cell.length_b   1.000
_cell.length_c   1.000
_cell.angle_alpha   90.00
_cell.angle_beta   90.00
_cell.angle_gamma   90.00
#
_symmetry.space_group_name_H-M   'P 1'
#
loop_
_entity.id
_entity.type
_entity.pdbx_description
1 polymer ?
#
loop_
_entity_poly.entity_id
_entity_poly.type
_entity_poly.pdbx_seq_one_letter_code
_entity_poly.pdbx_strand_id
1 'polypeptide(L)'
;MSTSWGADSIWAEHSLLTRFHNETWGGEKVFSILSRLMTEPERYHDLLMFIYLCLMQGFKGRYKVMNNGQEAFDKVVSNLYETLRRIDKEPKPLTTATKHVAQKKYKLTRQIPLWAVFTGFGLSWVAIYIAYSILLNNKSLDVLTQLNHILQ
;
A
#
# COMPACT_ATOMS: atom_id res chain seq x y z
N MET A 1 -28.87 17.25 -17.80
CA MET A 1 -29.98 18.02 -17.21
C MET A 1 -29.52 19.00 -16.12
N SER A 2 -28.67 18.61 -15.15
CA SER A 2 -28.28 19.50 -14.04
C SER A 2 -27.27 20.60 -14.38
N THR A 3 -26.56 20.47 -15.51
CA THR A 3 -25.71 21.52 -16.09
C THR A 3 -26.59 22.52 -16.86
N SER A 4 -26.16 23.78 -16.93
CA SER A 4 -26.91 24.86 -17.58
C SER A 4 -27.31 24.55 -19.03
N TRP A 5 -26.41 23.96 -19.82
CA TRP A 5 -26.67 23.57 -21.21
C TRP A 5 -27.33 22.20 -21.37
N GLY A 6 -27.39 21.40 -20.30
CA GLY A 6 -27.87 20.03 -20.39
C GLY A 6 -29.38 19.93 -20.64
N ALA A 7 -30.13 20.94 -20.20
CA ALA A 7 -31.58 21.09 -20.42
C ALA A 7 -31.93 21.32 -21.90
N ASP A 8 -31.14 22.18 -22.55
CA ASP A 8 -31.42 22.66 -23.91
C ASP A 8 -30.69 21.86 -25.00
N SER A 9 -30.06 20.75 -24.62
CA SER A 9 -29.29 19.90 -25.54
C SER A 9 -30.09 18.71 -26.07
N ILE A 10 -29.61 18.12 -27.18
CA ILE A 10 -30.17 16.87 -27.77
C ILE A 10 -30.22 15.72 -26.76
N TRP A 11 -29.37 15.75 -25.71
CA TRP A 11 -29.40 14.76 -24.64
C TRP A 11 -30.68 14.78 -23.80
N ALA A 12 -31.39 15.91 -23.77
CA ALA A 12 -32.69 16.03 -23.12
C ALA A 12 -33.77 15.27 -23.88
N GLU A 13 -33.78 15.44 -25.20
CA GLU A 13 -34.74 14.84 -26.12
C GLU A 13 -34.51 13.33 -26.30
N HIS A 14 -33.23 12.92 -26.38
CA HIS A 14 -32.81 11.54 -26.57
C HIS A 14 -31.94 11.04 -25.42
N SER A 15 -32.45 11.17 -24.20
CA SER A 15 -31.77 10.65 -23.02
C SER A 15 -31.52 9.14 -23.14
N LEU A 16 -30.47 8.62 -22.48
CA LEU A 16 -30.20 7.18 -22.46
C LEU A 16 -31.40 6.39 -21.92
N LEU A 17 -32.12 6.94 -20.92
CA LEU A 17 -33.29 6.28 -20.36
C LEU A 17 -34.42 6.18 -21.39
N THR A 18 -34.70 7.28 -22.11
CA THR A 18 -35.69 7.28 -23.19
C THR A 18 -35.30 6.29 -24.28
N ARG A 19 -34.02 6.27 -24.67
CA ARG A 19 -33.54 5.43 -25.78
C ARG A 19 -33.57 3.93 -25.46
N PHE A 20 -33.21 3.53 -24.24
CA PHE A 20 -33.12 2.11 -23.87
C PHE A 20 -34.40 1.57 -23.20
N HIS A 21 -35.16 2.43 -22.51
CA HIS A 21 -36.30 2.00 -21.70
C HIS A 21 -37.61 2.69 -22.10
N ASN A 22 -37.60 3.63 -23.06
CA ASN A 22 -38.76 4.42 -23.46
C ASN A 22 -39.43 5.14 -22.28
N GLU A 23 -38.61 5.65 -21.36
CA GLU A 23 -39.05 6.30 -20.11
C GLU A 23 -38.36 7.63 -19.88
N THR A 24 -39.07 8.57 -19.26
CA THR A 24 -38.56 9.91 -18.94
C THR A 24 -38.44 10.18 -17.44
N TRP A 25 -38.99 9.32 -16.58
CA TRP A 25 -39.09 9.50 -15.12
C TRP A 25 -38.19 8.54 -14.31
N GLY A 26 -36.89 8.50 -14.64
CA GLY A 26 -35.93 7.62 -13.95
C GLY A 26 -35.68 8.00 -12.48
N GLY A 27 -35.80 9.29 -12.14
CA GLY A 27 -35.48 9.81 -10.81
C GLY A 27 -36.36 9.27 -9.67
N GLU A 28 -37.56 8.78 -9.98
CA GLU A 28 -38.46 8.14 -9.02
C GLU A 28 -38.34 6.61 -9.07
N LYS A 29 -38.33 6.05 -10.29
CA LYS A 29 -38.32 4.60 -10.49
C LYS A 29 -37.09 3.93 -9.86
N VAL A 30 -35.92 4.58 -9.88
CA VAL A 30 -34.72 4.04 -9.20
C VAL A 30 -34.99 3.72 -7.73
N PHE A 31 -35.74 4.56 -7.01
CA PHE A 31 -36.04 4.32 -5.59
C PHE A 31 -37.14 3.27 -5.38
N SER A 32 -38.06 3.10 -6.34
CA SER A 32 -39.00 1.98 -6.34
C SER A 32 -38.31 0.65 -6.64
N ILE A 33 -37.32 0.64 -7.53
CA ILE A 33 -36.47 -0.52 -7.77
C ILE A 33 -35.66 -0.82 -6.51
N LEU A 34 -35.02 0.19 -5.91
CA LEU A 34 -34.28 0.04 -4.66
C LEU A 34 -35.13 -0.62 -3.56
N SER A 35 -36.35 -0.14 -3.33
CA SER A 35 -37.21 -0.72 -2.29
C SER A 35 -37.57 -2.19 -2.56
N ARG A 36 -37.74 -2.59 -3.82
CA ARG A 36 -37.94 -3.99 -4.21
C ARG A 36 -36.68 -4.83 -3.98
N LEU A 37 -35.51 -4.34 -4.40
CA LEU A 37 -34.24 -5.05 -4.23
C LEU A 37 -33.88 -5.25 -2.76
N MET A 38 -34.22 -4.28 -1.90
CA MET A 38 -34.02 -4.38 -0.45
C MET A 38 -34.83 -5.51 0.22
N THR A 39 -35.81 -6.12 -0.45
CA THR A 39 -36.54 -7.28 0.10
C THR A 39 -35.73 -8.58 0.07
N GLU A 40 -34.78 -8.70 -0.88
CA GLU A 40 -33.88 -9.86 -1.01
C GLU A 40 -32.42 -9.37 -1.11
N PRO A 41 -31.87 -8.73 -0.05
CA PRO A 41 -30.62 -7.96 -0.15
C PRO A 41 -29.39 -8.82 -0.43
N GLU A 42 -29.35 -10.07 0.06
CA GLU A 42 -28.26 -11.00 -0.24
C GLU A 42 -28.22 -11.40 -1.72
N ARG A 43 -29.39 -11.58 -2.35
CA ARG A 43 -29.52 -11.96 -3.77
C ARG A 43 -29.11 -10.81 -4.69
N TYR A 44 -29.45 -9.58 -4.31
CA TYR A 44 -29.21 -8.38 -5.11
C TYR A 44 -28.05 -7.53 -4.59
N HIS A 45 -27.14 -8.11 -3.82
CA HIS A 45 -26.01 -7.44 -3.17
C HIS A 45 -25.28 -6.48 -4.12
N ASP A 46 -24.83 -6.97 -5.27
CA ASP A 46 -24.00 -6.19 -6.20
C ASP A 46 -24.77 -5.02 -6.82
N LEU A 47 -26.06 -5.21 -7.08
CA LEU A 47 -26.91 -4.15 -7.63
C LEU A 47 -27.25 -3.09 -6.58
N LEU A 48 -27.48 -3.49 -5.34
CA LEU A 48 -27.63 -2.58 -4.20
C LEU A 48 -26.35 -1.76 -3.98
N MET A 49 -25.18 -2.40 -4.06
CA MET A 49 -23.89 -1.74 -3.97
C MET A 49 -23.67 -0.75 -5.12
N PHE A 50 -24.02 -1.13 -6.35
CA PHE A 50 -23.98 -0.23 -7.50
C PHE A 50 -24.87 1.01 -7.29
N ILE A 51 -26.12 0.82 -6.84
CA ILE A 51 -27.03 1.93 -6.53
C ILE A 51 -26.43 2.82 -5.44
N TYR A 52 -25.90 2.24 -4.36
CA TYR A 52 -25.23 2.98 -3.30
C TYR A 52 -24.10 3.87 -3.83
N LEU A 53 -23.24 3.32 -4.71
CA LEU A 53 -22.19 4.10 -5.37
C LEU A 53 -22.76 5.24 -6.21
N CYS A 54 -23.83 5.02 -6.98
CA CYS A 54 -24.49 6.08 -7.73
C CYS A 54 -25.01 7.21 -6.82
N LEU A 55 -25.58 6.86 -5.65
CA LEU A 55 -26.04 7.85 -4.67
C LEU A 55 -24.87 8.66 -4.12
N MET A 56 -23.75 8.01 -3.79
CA MET A 56 -22.52 8.67 -3.30
C MET A 56 -21.86 9.57 -4.34
N GLN A 57 -22.03 9.26 -5.63
CA GLN A 57 -21.59 10.12 -6.74
C GLN A 57 -22.54 11.31 -7.02
N GLY A 58 -23.60 11.47 -6.23
CA GLY A 58 -24.49 12.65 -6.27
C GLY A 58 -25.83 12.42 -6.97
N PHE A 59 -26.21 11.18 -7.29
CA PHE A 59 -27.56 10.91 -7.79
C PHE A 59 -28.61 11.14 -6.69
N LYS A 60 -29.46 12.16 -6.84
CA LYS A 60 -30.54 12.48 -5.87
C LYS A 60 -31.96 12.08 -6.33
N GLY A 61 -32.18 11.96 -7.65
CA GLY A 61 -33.50 11.66 -8.23
C GLY A 61 -34.62 12.54 -7.66
N ARG A 62 -35.73 11.92 -7.26
CA ARG A 62 -36.92 12.61 -6.69
C ARG A 62 -36.62 13.47 -5.47
N TYR A 63 -35.60 13.13 -4.69
CA TYR A 63 -35.23 13.87 -3.47
C TYR A 63 -34.64 15.25 -3.75
N LYS A 64 -34.25 15.54 -5.01
CA LYS A 64 -33.75 16.87 -5.40
C LYS A 64 -34.83 17.96 -5.34
N VAL A 65 -36.09 17.59 -5.57
CA VAL A 65 -37.22 18.54 -5.69
C VAL A 65 -38.27 18.37 -4.58
N MET A 66 -38.12 17.38 -3.72
CA MET A 66 -39.05 17.08 -2.64
C MET A 66 -38.82 18.00 -1.43
N ASN A 67 -39.91 18.40 -0.75
CA ASN A 67 -39.83 19.08 0.54
C ASN A 67 -39.15 18.17 1.57
N ASN A 68 -38.21 18.72 2.34
CA ASN A 68 -37.33 17.96 3.24
C ASN A 68 -36.59 16.80 2.54
N GLY A 69 -36.34 16.94 1.23
CA GLY A 69 -35.76 15.88 0.41
C GLY A 69 -34.39 15.42 0.86
N GLN A 70 -33.56 16.32 1.40
CA GLN A 70 -32.23 15.99 1.91
C GLN A 70 -32.29 15.02 3.09
N GLU A 71 -33.11 15.31 4.11
CA GLU A 71 -33.24 14.44 5.29
C GLU A 71 -33.80 13.06 4.89
N ALA A 72 -34.79 13.02 4.01
CA ALA A 72 -35.36 11.77 3.53
C ALA A 72 -34.37 10.97 2.68
N PHE A 73 -33.53 11.64 1.89
CA PHE A 73 -32.44 11.02 1.13
C PHE A 73 -31.39 10.41 2.06
N ASP A 74 -30.97 11.14 3.08
CA ASP A 74 -29.96 10.68 4.04
C ASP A 74 -30.45 9.45 4.82
N LYS A 75 -31.74 9.40 5.16
CA LYS A 75 -32.38 8.20 5.73
C LYS A 75 -32.32 6.99 4.80
N VAL A 76 -32.58 7.18 3.50
CA VAL A 76 -32.50 6.10 2.51
C VAL A 76 -31.07 5.60 2.34
N VAL A 77 -30.10 6.51 2.21
CA VAL A 77 -28.68 6.18 2.11
C VAL A 77 -28.19 5.44 3.34
N SER A 78 -28.53 5.91 4.53
CA SER A 78 -28.15 5.29 5.80
C SER A 78 -28.71 3.87 5.91
N ASN A 79 -29.99 3.66 5.59
CA ASN A 79 -30.61 2.34 5.61
C ASN A 79 -29.97 1.38 4.59
N LEU A 80 -29.68 1.86 3.37
CA LEU A 80 -28.99 1.07 2.36
C LEU A 80 -27.58 0.68 2.80
N TYR A 81 -26.83 1.61 3.38
CA TYR A 81 -25.49 1.37 3.90
C TYR A 81 -25.50 0.32 5.01
N GLU A 82 -26.39 0.46 6.00
CA GLU A 82 -26.52 -0.51 7.09
C GLU A 82 -26.92 -1.89 6.57
N THR A 83 -27.80 -1.95 5.55
CA THR A 83 -28.18 -3.21 4.91
C THR A 83 -26.96 -3.86 4.24
N LEU A 84 -26.21 -3.12 3.42
CA LEU A 84 -25.00 -3.60 2.76
C LEU A 84 -23.94 -4.07 3.76
N ARG A 85 -23.70 -3.29 4.82
CA ARG A 85 -22.73 -3.62 5.86
C ARG A 85 -23.07 -4.93 6.59
N ARG A 86 -24.36 -5.23 6.78
CA ARG A 86 -24.80 -6.47 7.45
C ARG A 86 -24.58 -7.72 6.60
N ILE A 87 -24.74 -7.60 5.29
CA ILE A 87 -24.63 -8.74 4.36
C ILE A 87 -23.21 -8.92 3.81
N ASP A 88 -22.35 -7.90 3.91
CA ASP A 88 -20.97 -7.98 3.44
C ASP A 88 -20.18 -8.99 4.29
N LYS A 89 -19.68 -10.04 3.63
CA LYS A 89 -19.00 -11.17 4.27
C LYS A 89 -17.51 -10.87 4.40
N GLU A 90 -17.12 -10.37 5.57
CA GLU A 90 -15.75 -10.01 5.96
C GLU A 90 -15.07 -9.00 5.01
N PRO A 91 -14.38 -7.98 5.54
CA PRO A 91 -13.71 -7.01 4.69
C PRO A 91 -12.64 -7.72 3.86
N LYS A 92 -12.94 -7.95 2.57
CA LYS A 92 -11.94 -8.44 1.61
C LYS A 92 -10.82 -7.41 1.57
N PRO A 93 -9.56 -7.80 1.80
CA PRO A 93 -8.46 -6.86 1.76
C PRO A 93 -8.41 -6.18 0.39
N LEU A 94 -8.54 -4.85 0.38
CA LEU A 94 -8.62 -4.02 -0.84
C LEU A 94 -7.44 -4.20 -1.78
N THR A 95 -6.30 -4.66 -1.24
CA THR A 95 -5.14 -5.07 -2.02
C THR A 95 -4.48 -6.28 -1.37
N THR A 96 -3.91 -7.16 -2.20
CA THR A 96 -2.85 -8.08 -1.74
C THR A 96 -1.50 -7.44 -2.04
N ALA A 97 -1.25 -6.25 -1.49
CA ALA A 97 0.00 -5.52 -1.72
C ALA A 97 1.24 -6.37 -1.42
N THR A 98 1.11 -7.35 -0.53
CA THR A 98 2.18 -8.26 -0.10
C THR A 98 2.39 -9.49 -0.99
N LYS A 99 1.51 -9.78 -1.97
CA LYS A 99 1.65 -10.99 -2.83
C LYS A 99 2.79 -10.89 -3.85
N HIS A 100 3.17 -9.68 -4.24
CA HIS A 100 4.20 -9.43 -5.26
C HIS A 100 5.42 -8.67 -4.73
N VAL A 101 5.48 -8.41 -3.42
CA VAL A 101 6.72 -7.94 -2.82
C VAL A 101 7.64 -9.14 -2.72
N ALA A 102 8.54 -9.29 -3.70
CA ALA A 102 9.67 -10.19 -3.56
C ALA A 102 10.35 -9.86 -2.23
N GLN A 103 10.27 -10.78 -1.26
CA GLN A 103 11.05 -10.65 -0.04
C GLN A 103 12.51 -10.71 -0.45
N LYS A 104 13.12 -9.55 -0.69
CA LYS A 104 14.55 -9.44 -0.89
C LYS A 104 15.15 -9.95 0.41
N LYS A 105 15.62 -11.20 0.39
CA LYS A 105 16.52 -11.73 1.39
C LYS A 105 17.77 -10.86 1.33
N TYR A 106 17.75 -9.73 2.01
CA TYR A 106 18.94 -8.98 2.34
C TYR A 106 19.74 -9.91 3.25
N LYS A 107 20.55 -10.79 2.63
CA LYS A 107 21.70 -11.36 3.33
C LYS A 107 22.56 -10.14 3.61
N LEU A 108 22.48 -9.66 4.84
CA LEU A 108 23.43 -8.72 5.40
C LEU A 108 24.80 -9.38 5.17
N THR A 109 25.50 -8.96 4.12
CA THR A 109 26.86 -9.40 3.86
C THR A 109 27.64 -8.96 5.07
N ARG A 110 27.99 -9.94 5.90
CA ARG A 110 28.79 -9.83 7.12
C ARG A 110 29.98 -8.92 6.85
N GLN A 111 29.83 -7.64 7.19
CA GLN A 111 30.91 -6.68 7.10
C GLN A 111 31.97 -7.14 8.10
N ILE A 112 33.20 -7.32 7.62
CA ILE A 112 34.32 -7.60 8.50
C ILE A 112 34.40 -6.42 9.47
N PRO A 113 34.24 -6.62 10.79
CA PRO A 113 34.28 -5.53 11.74
C PRO A 113 35.66 -4.85 11.63
N LEU A 114 35.69 -3.52 11.60
CA LEU A 114 36.94 -2.75 11.45
C LEU A 114 38.02 -3.15 12.46
N TRP A 115 37.61 -3.61 13.64
CA TRP A 115 38.50 -4.15 14.66
C TRP A 115 39.36 -5.33 14.19
N ALA A 116 38.85 -6.19 13.30
CA ALA A 116 39.61 -7.31 12.74
C ALA A 116 40.80 -6.86 11.87
N VAL A 117 40.70 -5.68 11.25
CA VAL A 117 41.82 -5.08 10.49
C VAL A 117 42.89 -4.58 11.46
N PHE A 118 42.48 -3.91 12.54
CA PHE A 118 43.40 -3.42 13.57
C PHE A 118 44.15 -4.56 14.28
N THR A 119 43.46 -5.65 14.62
CA THR A 119 44.11 -6.82 15.23
C THR A 119 45.11 -7.48 14.27
N GLY A 120 44.77 -7.60 12.98
CA GLY A 120 45.68 -8.11 11.96
C GLY A 120 46.96 -7.26 11.83
N PHE A 121 46.82 -5.94 11.79
CA PHE A 121 47.96 -5.02 11.71
C PHE A 121 48.87 -5.10 12.95
N GLY A 122 48.27 -5.16 14.15
CA GLY A 122 49.02 -5.30 15.40
C GLY A 122 49.81 -6.61 15.46
N LEU A 123 49.19 -7.71 15.04
CA LEU A 123 49.83 -9.03 15.03
C LEU A 123 51.02 -9.07 14.05
N SER A 124 50.88 -8.45 12.87
CA SER A 124 51.98 -8.29 11.92
C SER A 124 53.14 -7.47 12.49
N TRP A 125 52.85 -6.38 13.22
CA TRP A 125 53.90 -5.53 13.82
C TRP A 125 54.71 -6.28 14.88
N VAL A 126 54.02 -7.02 15.75
CA VAL A 126 54.67 -7.83 16.80
C VAL A 126 55.55 -8.91 16.17
N ALA A 127 55.08 -9.59 15.13
CA ALA A 127 55.86 -10.61 14.42
C ALA A 127 57.15 -10.02 13.81
N ILE A 128 57.06 -8.85 13.16
CA ILE A 128 58.22 -8.15 12.60
C ILE A 128 59.20 -7.77 13.72
N TYR A 129 58.71 -7.20 14.82
CA TYR A 129 59.55 -6.83 15.95
C TYR A 129 60.31 -8.02 16.54
N ILE A 130 59.64 -9.16 16.76
CA ILE A 130 60.27 -10.37 17.27
C ILE A 130 61.34 -10.88 16.29
N ALA A 131 61.03 -10.93 14.99
CA ALA A 131 61.98 -11.36 13.98
C ALA A 131 63.24 -10.47 13.97
N TYR A 132 63.06 -9.14 14.00
CA TYR A 132 64.17 -8.20 14.09
C TYR A 132 64.97 -8.36 15.39
N SER A 133 64.29 -8.55 16.52
CA SER A 133 64.92 -8.73 17.83
C SER A 133 65.83 -9.97 17.85
N ILE A 134 65.37 -11.10 17.29
CA ILE A 134 66.17 -12.32 17.19
C ILE A 134 67.35 -12.12 16.23
N LEU A 135 67.12 -11.50 15.06
CA LEU A 135 68.18 -11.25 14.10
C LEU A 135 69.28 -10.35 14.67
N LEU A 136 68.90 -9.29 15.40
CA LEU A 136 69.85 -8.39 16.05
C LEU A 136 70.58 -9.08 17.20
N ASN A 137 69.88 -9.86 18.01
CA ASN A 137 70.50 -10.59 19.12
C ASN A 137 71.55 -11.58 18.62
N ASN A 138 71.29 -12.28 17.52
CA ASN A 138 72.26 -13.16 16.88
C ASN A 138 73.47 -12.37 16.33
N LYS A 139 73.26 -11.19 15.73
CA LYS A 139 74.37 -10.34 15.27
C LYS A 139 75.19 -9.73 16.41
N SER A 140 74.58 -9.40 17.55
CA SER A 140 75.32 -8.93 18.73
C SER A 140 76.23 -10.02 19.30
N LEU A 141 75.84 -11.29 19.24
CA LEU A 141 76.69 -12.42 19.66
C LEU A 141 77.88 -12.64 18.70
N ASP A 142 77.68 -12.45 17.40
CA ASP A 142 78.78 -12.53 16.41
C ASP A 142 79.81 -11.41 16.59
N VAL A 143 79.38 -10.18 16.90
CA VAL A 143 80.32 -9.06 17.12
C VAL A 143 81.09 -9.23 18.43
N LEU A 144 80.45 -9.74 19.49
CA LEU A 144 81.11 -10.02 20.77
C LEU A 144 82.15 -11.15 20.66
N THR A 145 81.86 -12.20 19.87
CA THR A 145 82.82 -13.28 19.62
C THR A 145 83.99 -12.82 18.74
N GLN A 146 83.76 -11.94 17.75
CA GLN A 146 84.82 -11.34 16.96
C GLN A 146 85.73 -10.41 17.77
N LEU A 147 85.18 -9.61 18.70
CA LEU A 147 85.98 -8.76 19.58
C LEU A 147 86.84 -9.57 20.56
N ASN A 148 86.32 -10.70 21.08
CA ASN A 148 87.06 -11.55 22.00
C ASN A 148 88.21 -12.30 21.32
N HIS A 149 88.09 -12.59 20.02
CA HIS A 149 89.14 -13.22 19.21
C HIS A 149 90.26 -12.22 18.81
N ILE A 150 90.01 -10.91 18.83
CA ILE A 150 91.04 -9.88 18.53
C ILE A 150 91.81 -9.46 19.80
N LEU A 151 91.24 -9.70 20.98
CA LEU A 151 91.82 -9.38 22.29
C LEU A 151 92.63 -10.52 22.93
N GLN A 152 92.76 -11.67 22.26
CA GLN A 152 93.72 -12.76 22.56
C GLN A 152 94.86 -12.74 21.55
#